data_AF-A0A8T4ZSU8-F1
#
_entry.id   AF-A0A8T4ZSU8-F1
#
_cell.length_a   1.000
_cell.length_b   1.000
_cell.length_c   1.000
_cell.angle_alpha   90.00
_cell.angle_beta   90.00
_cell.angle_gamma   90.00
#
_symmetry.space_group_name_H-M   'P 1'
#
loop_
_entity.id
_entity.type
_entity.pdbx_description
1 polymer ?
#
loop_
_entity_poly.entity_id
_entity_poly.type
_entity_poly.pdbx_seq_one_letter_code
_entity_poly.pdbx_strand_id
1 'polypeptide(L)'
;MSSGAIKLSRGFVKPFFDQITFHMRHLHEKLAELGLITKPDSVIMDARKVFITGGPARGELREPSLILASGNQTAIDVEGVKVLQRYSGNTLEGKSVRDLRQIKHSIELRL
;
A
#
# COMPACT_ATOMS: atom_id res chain seq x y z
N MET A 1 4.81 6.83 3.32
CA MET A 1 5.29 5.71 2.49
C MET A 1 4.08 5.09 1.80
N SER A 2 3.85 5.35 0.51
CA SER A 2 2.80 4.68 -0.27
C SER A 2 3.44 3.55 -1.09
N SER A 3 3.52 2.36 -0.52
CA SER A 3 3.89 1.14 -1.23
C SER A 3 2.90 0.06 -0.82
N GLY A 4 2.44 -0.75 -1.77
CA GLY A 4 1.34 -1.69 -1.56
C GLY A 4 0.55 -1.97 -2.84
N ALA A 5 -0.35 -2.95 -2.76
CA ALA A 5 -1.29 -3.38 -3.77
C ALA A 5 -2.20 -2.25 -4.27
N ILE A 6 -2.66 -1.36 -3.39
CA ILE A 6 -3.53 -0.21 -3.78
C ILE A 6 -2.81 0.70 -4.79
N LYS A 7 -1.47 0.78 -4.74
CA LYS A 7 -0.68 1.64 -5.64
C LYS A 7 -0.45 1.03 -7.02
N LEU A 8 -0.64 -0.29 -7.20
CA LEU A 8 -0.32 -0.97 -8.47
C LEU A 8 -1.08 -0.36 -9.64
N SER A 9 -2.34 0.02 -9.40
CA SER A 9 -3.22 0.58 -10.42
C SER A 9 -2.75 1.92 -10.99
N ARG A 10 -1.84 2.61 -10.30
CA ARG A 10 -1.21 3.84 -10.81
C ARG A 10 -0.48 3.62 -12.14
N GLY A 11 0.00 2.40 -12.39
CA GLY A 11 0.65 2.04 -13.65
C GLY A 11 -0.26 2.18 -14.89
N PHE A 12 -1.58 2.13 -14.71
CA PHE A 12 -2.56 2.30 -15.78
C PHE A 12 -2.93 3.77 -16.06
N VAL A 13 -2.50 4.70 -15.21
CA VAL A 13 -2.73 6.14 -15.43
C VAL A 13 -1.78 6.62 -16.53
N LYS A 14 -2.29 7.43 -17.47
CA LYS A 14 -1.50 7.95 -18.59
C LYS A 14 -0.20 8.59 -18.09
N PRO A 15 0.94 8.32 -18.75
CA PRO A 15 2.21 8.89 -18.33
C PRO A 15 2.23 10.42 -18.34
N PHE A 16 3.24 11.00 -17.68
CA PHE A 16 3.49 12.44 -17.59
C PHE A 16 2.43 13.19 -16.78
N PHE A 17 1.66 14.08 -17.43
CA PHE A 17 0.82 15.06 -16.75
C PHE A 17 -0.18 14.40 -15.80
N ASP A 18 -0.90 13.37 -16.24
CA ASP A 18 -1.89 12.70 -15.39
C ASP A 18 -1.23 12.07 -14.16
N GLN A 19 -0.13 11.34 -14.31
CA GLN A 19 0.60 10.78 -13.16
C GLN A 19 1.24 11.82 -12.23
N ILE A 20 1.61 13.00 -12.74
CA ILE A 20 2.16 14.11 -11.94
C ILE A 20 1.04 14.77 -11.12
N THR A 21 -0.15 14.97 -11.70
CA THR A 21 -1.29 15.61 -11.01
C THR A 21 -1.77 14.82 -9.78
N PHE A 22 -1.49 13.52 -9.72
CA PHE A 22 -1.72 12.70 -8.52
C PHE A 22 -0.92 13.19 -7.30
N HIS A 23 0.30 13.69 -7.51
CA HIS A 23 1.14 14.20 -6.42
C HIS A 23 0.76 15.59 -5.95
N MET A 24 -0.06 16.32 -6.71
CA MET A 24 -0.42 17.71 -6.37
C MET A 24 -1.24 17.78 -5.08
N ARG A 25 -2.28 16.94 -4.94
CA ARG A 25 -3.14 16.87 -3.74
C ARG A 25 -3.80 15.49 -3.64
N HIS A 26 -4.10 15.06 -2.40
CA HIS A 26 -4.89 13.86 -2.09
C HIS A 26 -4.36 12.58 -2.75
N LEU A 27 -3.03 12.44 -2.82
CA LEU A 27 -2.39 11.30 -3.48
C LEU A 27 -2.91 9.96 -2.96
N HIS A 28 -3.10 9.81 -1.65
CA HIS A 28 -3.50 8.55 -1.03
C HIS A 28 -4.93 8.16 -1.39
N GLU A 29 -5.85 9.12 -1.37
CA GLU A 29 -7.25 8.93 -1.73
C GLU A 29 -7.37 8.60 -3.22
N LYS A 30 -6.72 9.39 -4.09
CA LYS A 30 -6.71 9.14 -5.55
C LYS A 30 -6.17 7.76 -5.91
N LEU A 31 -5.18 7.24 -5.18
CA LEU A 31 -4.68 5.89 -5.41
C LEU A 31 -5.72 4.82 -5.05
N ALA A 32 -6.47 4.99 -3.97
CA ALA A 32 -7.57 4.09 -3.62
C ALA A 32 -8.72 4.17 -4.64
N GLU A 33 -9.04 5.35 -5.16
CA GLU A 33 -10.07 5.51 -6.21
C GLU A 33 -9.76 4.72 -7.49
N LEU A 34 -8.49 4.49 -7.83
CA LEU A 34 -8.13 3.65 -8.98
C LEU A 34 -8.64 2.20 -8.83
N GLY A 35 -8.81 1.71 -7.60
CA GLY A 35 -9.39 0.39 -7.32
C GLY A 35 -10.87 0.27 -7.70
N LEU A 36 -11.59 1.38 -7.90
CA LEU A 36 -12.97 1.34 -8.39
C LEU A 36 -13.04 0.81 -9.83
N ILE A 37 -12.00 1.07 -10.62
CA ILE A 37 -11.89 0.68 -12.03
C ILE A 37 -11.09 -0.62 -12.18
N THR A 38 -10.05 -0.77 -11.37
CA THR A 38 -9.13 -1.91 -11.45
C THR A 38 -9.46 -2.92 -10.36
N LYS A 39 -10.08 -4.04 -10.73
CA LYS A 39 -10.51 -5.08 -9.81
C LYS A 39 -9.81 -6.40 -10.17
N PRO A 40 -8.56 -6.60 -9.72
CA PRO A 40 -7.87 -7.85 -9.98
C PRO A 40 -8.53 -9.00 -9.21
N ASP A 41 -8.62 -10.19 -9.82
CA ASP A 41 -9.09 -11.40 -9.14
C ASP A 41 -8.11 -11.92 -8.09
N SER A 42 -6.83 -11.55 -8.21
CA SER A 42 -5.77 -11.91 -7.28
C SER A 42 -4.61 -10.93 -7.33
N VAL A 43 -3.98 -10.71 -6.18
CA VAL A 43 -2.74 -9.97 -6.01
C VAL A 43 -1.78 -10.83 -5.20
N ILE A 44 -0.51 -10.81 -5.58
CA ILE A 44 0.57 -11.51 -4.89
C ILE A 44 1.62 -10.45 -4.50
N MET A 45 2.00 -10.43 -3.22
CA MET A 45 3.01 -9.53 -2.68
C MET A 45 4.21 -10.32 -2.17
N ASP A 46 5.39 -10.02 -2.73
CA ASP A 46 6.67 -10.48 -2.18
C ASP A 46 7.00 -9.66 -0.92
N ALA A 47 6.84 -10.29 0.24
CA ALA A 47 7.18 -9.74 1.54
C ALA A 47 8.35 -10.49 2.18
N ARG A 48 9.22 -11.12 1.37
CA ARG A 48 10.41 -11.82 1.87
C ARG A 48 11.37 -10.87 2.55
N LYS A 49 11.46 -9.64 2.04
CA LYS A 49 12.24 -8.53 2.60
C LYS A 49 11.38 -7.27 2.68
N VAL A 50 11.50 -6.52 3.78
CA VAL A 50 10.73 -5.29 4.01
C VAL A 50 11.59 -4.22 4.68
N PHE A 51 11.33 -2.96 4.35
CA PHE A 51 11.89 -1.82 5.08
C PHE A 51 10.92 -1.38 6.17
N ILE A 52 11.31 -1.52 7.44
CA ILE A 52 10.47 -1.14 8.60
C ILE A 52 10.55 0.36 8.92
N THR A 53 11.58 1.04 8.40
CA THR A 53 11.75 2.50 8.46
C THR A 53 12.10 3.07 7.09
N GLY A 54 11.78 4.34 6.83
CA GLY A 54 12.33 5.15 5.73
C GLY A 54 12.05 4.73 4.28
N GLY A 55 11.36 3.59 4.04
CA GLY A 55 11.21 3.01 2.70
C GLY A 55 10.33 3.81 1.73
N PRO A 56 10.10 3.28 0.51
CA PRO A 56 10.35 1.90 0.07
C PRO A 56 11.74 1.60 -0.51
N ALA A 57 12.63 2.59 -0.61
CA ALA A 57 13.94 2.40 -1.25
C ALA A 57 15.14 2.37 -0.27
N ARG A 58 14.92 2.74 0.99
CA ARG A 58 15.97 2.89 2.01
C ARG A 58 15.42 2.65 3.40
N GLY A 59 16.32 2.47 4.36
CA GLY A 59 16.01 2.35 5.78
C GLY A 59 16.33 0.97 6.32
N GLU A 60 15.73 0.63 7.46
CA GLU A 60 16.06 -0.60 8.17
C GLU A 60 15.38 -1.82 7.53
N LEU A 61 16.21 -2.76 7.07
CA LEU A 61 15.76 -3.99 6.41
C LEU A 61 15.42 -5.08 7.44
N ARG A 62 14.34 -5.82 7.17
CA ARG A 62 13.96 -7.05 7.86
C ARG A 62 13.53 -8.12 6.87
N GLU A 63 13.60 -9.38 7.28
CA GLU A 63 13.31 -10.53 6.42
C GLU A 63 12.18 -11.40 6.99
N PRO A 64 10.90 -11.01 6.80
CA PRO A 64 9.76 -11.81 7.25
C PRO A 64 9.67 -13.16 6.56
N SER A 65 10.28 -13.30 5.37
CA SER A 65 10.24 -14.53 4.56
C SER A 65 8.82 -14.97 4.18
N LEU A 66 7.95 -14.01 3.85
CA LEU A 66 6.55 -14.25 3.52
C LEU A 66 6.24 -13.95 2.05
N ILE A 67 5.26 -14.67 1.50
CA ILE A 67 4.51 -14.30 0.30
C ILE A 67 3.05 -14.11 0.73
N LEU A 68 2.47 -12.96 0.42
CA LEU A 68 1.05 -12.69 0.70
C LEU A 68 0.26 -12.82 -0.60
N ALA A 69 -0.94 -13.40 -0.52
CA ALA A 69 -1.84 -13.51 -1.66
C ALA A 69 -3.29 -13.26 -1.21
N SER A 70 -4.07 -12.60 -2.06
CA SER A 70 -5.47 -12.25 -1.79
C SER A 70 -6.19 -11.86 -3.07
N GLY A 71 -7.50 -12.10 -3.13
CA GLY A 71 -8.39 -11.50 -4.13
C GLY A 71 -8.76 -10.05 -3.85
N ASN A 72 -8.21 -9.42 -2.80
CA ASN A 72 -8.54 -8.06 -2.40
C ASN A 72 -7.27 -7.23 -2.15
N GLN A 73 -7.14 -6.12 -2.88
CA GLN A 73 -6.00 -5.20 -2.80
C GLN A 73 -5.88 -4.53 -1.42
N THR A 74 -7.00 -4.06 -0.86
CA THR A 74 -7.04 -3.45 0.48
C THR A 74 -6.56 -4.43 1.54
N ALA A 75 -7.03 -5.68 1.47
CA ALA A 75 -6.69 -6.73 2.43
C ALA A 75 -5.18 -7.04 2.43
N ILE A 76 -4.54 -7.11 1.26
CA ILE A 76 -3.08 -7.29 1.19
C ILE A 76 -2.34 -6.12 1.81
N ASP A 77 -2.76 -4.88 1.57
CA ASP A 77 -2.09 -3.73 2.18
C ASP A 77 -2.27 -3.70 3.70
N VAL A 78 -3.44 -4.11 4.19
CA VAL A 78 -3.69 -4.29 5.62
C VAL A 78 -2.73 -5.33 6.22
N GLU A 79 -2.61 -6.51 5.61
CA GLU A 79 -1.72 -7.56 6.10
C GLU A 79 -0.24 -7.19 5.95
N GLY A 80 0.16 -6.52 4.87
CA GLY A 80 1.50 -6.00 4.67
C GLY A 80 1.89 -5.00 5.77
N VAL A 81 0.98 -4.09 6.14
CA VAL A 81 1.21 -3.17 7.26
C VAL A 81 1.32 -3.92 8.58
N LYS A 82 0.46 -4.92 8.85
CA LYS A 82 0.57 -5.74 10.06
C LYS A 82 1.91 -6.47 10.14
N VAL A 83 2.46 -6.95 9.02
CA VAL A 83 3.80 -7.55 8.97
C VAL A 83 4.86 -6.54 9.40
N LEU A 84 4.81 -5.30 8.91
CA LEU A 84 5.73 -4.23 9.34
C LEU A 84 5.62 -3.94 10.85
N GLN A 85 4.39 -3.94 11.37
CA GLN A 85 4.11 -3.62 12.78
C GLN A 85 4.59 -4.68 13.78
N ARG A 86 4.95 -5.90 13.32
CA ARG A 86 5.53 -6.94 14.18
C ARG A 86 6.95 -6.60 14.66
N TYR A 87 7.63 -5.66 13.98
CA TYR A 87 8.99 -5.28 14.33
C TYR A 87 9.00 -4.02 15.18
N SER A 88 9.69 -4.04 16.32
CA SER A 88 9.92 -2.86 17.16
C SER A 88 10.66 -1.76 16.39
N GLY A 89 10.31 -0.48 16.62
CA GLY A 89 10.97 0.65 15.95
C GLY A 89 10.50 0.92 14.52
N ASN A 90 9.42 0.28 14.08
CA ASN A 90 8.84 0.53 12.77
C ASN A 90 8.17 1.93 12.71
N THR A 91 8.13 2.56 11.53
CA THR A 91 7.55 3.91 11.36
C THR A 91 6.02 3.98 11.56
N LEU A 92 5.37 2.83 11.71
CA LEU A 92 3.93 2.66 11.89
C LEU A 92 3.56 2.26 13.32
N GLU A 93 4.52 2.30 14.25
CA GLU A 93 4.30 2.01 15.66
C GLU A 93 3.26 2.97 16.26
N GLY A 94 2.33 2.43 17.05
CA GLY A 94 1.22 3.17 17.63
C GLY A 94 0.13 3.65 16.65
N LYS A 95 0.27 3.40 15.33
CA LYS A 95 -0.75 3.77 14.34
C LYS A 95 -1.68 2.60 14.06
N SER A 96 -2.98 2.84 14.01
CA SER A 96 -3.91 1.83 13.49
C SER A 96 -3.73 1.70 11.99
N VAL A 97 -3.76 0.46 11.48
CA VAL A 97 -3.73 0.20 10.04
C VAL A 97 -4.89 0.90 9.31
N ARG A 98 -6.04 1.03 9.99
CA ARG A 98 -7.24 1.69 9.46
C ARG A 98 -7.10 3.21 9.35
N ASP A 99 -6.11 3.82 10.01
CA ASP A 99 -5.89 5.27 9.96
C ASP A 99 -5.00 5.68 8.79
N LEU A 100 -4.37 4.72 8.10
CA LEU A 100 -3.59 5.01 6.90
C LEU A 100 -4.53 5.47 5.79
N ARG A 101 -4.36 6.73 5.35
CA ARG A 101 -5.29 7.44 4.44
C ARG A 101 -5.77 6.60 3.26
N GLN A 102 -4.87 5.89 2.57
CA GLN A 102 -5.24 5.04 1.43
C GLN A 102 -6.09 3.83 1.84
N ILE A 103 -5.80 3.20 2.98
CA ILE A 103 -6.57 2.05 3.49
C ILE A 103 -7.92 2.53 4.00
N LYS A 104 -7.93 3.62 4.78
CA LYS A 104 -9.16 4.26 5.26
C LYS A 104 -10.12 4.55 4.11
N HIS A 105 -9.62 5.23 3.08
CA HIS A 105 -10.44 5.61 1.94
C HIS A 105 -10.88 4.40 1.11
N SER A 106 -10.02 3.39 0.93
CA SER A 106 -10.39 2.15 0.25
C SER A 106 -11.56 1.44 0.96
N ILE A 107 -11.53 1.39 2.29
CA ILE A 107 -12.63 0.84 3.11
C ILE A 107 -13.91 1.66 2.94
N GLU A 108 -13.83 2.99 2.95
CA GLU A 108 -14.97 3.89 2.72
C GLU A 108 -15.61 3.65 1.33
N LEU A 109 -14.79 3.38 0.32
CA LEU A 109 -15.20 3.02 -1.03
C LEU A 109 -15.71 1.57 -1.17
N ARG A 110 -15.65 0.77 -0.10
CA ARG A 110 -16.03 -0.66 -0.07
C ARG A 110 -15.19 -1.52 -1.03
N LEU A 111 -13.90 -1.22 -1.13
CA LEU A 111 -12.90 -1.97 -1.90
C LEU A 111 -12.13 -2.97 -1.04
#